data_AF-A0AAP0HGR0-F1
#
_entry.id   AF-A0AAP0HGR0-F1
#
_cell.length_a   1.000
_cell.length_b   1.000
_cell.length_c   1.000
_cell.angle_alpha   90.00
_cell.angle_beta   90.00
_cell.angle_gamma   90.00
#
_symmetry.space_group_name_H-M   'P 1'
#
loop_
_entity.id
_entity.type
_entity.pdbx_description
1 polymer ?
#
loop_
_entity_poly.entity_id
_entity_poly.type
_entity_poly.pdbx_seq_one_letter_code
_entity_poly.pdbx_strand_id
1 'polypeptide(L)'
;MGHVYKTVFHGFSAKLTRDQAEEIKTRPEVLNVFPDQIKQLHTTRSRQFLGIRDPQDKSSNGGILQASDYGSNVIIGVLDTGIWPERESFHDRGLGPVPSHWAGKCEHPAVNSSTFCNKKVIGFQAFGDTYKDPPRDFQGHGTHTASTAAGREVENASLFGYASGTAAGVASKARLAIYKICSHDGCSDADILVGFDVAVRDGVDIISLSIGSVPQEYTNDPIAIATFGAMDHGVFVSASAGNSGSSESSVTNIAPWITTVGAGTIDRSFPADLVLGNGRVVTGSSLYSGKPLANKTFYPLVYAGNLSNAGSGEADCDSGTLDPKHVRGKIVICDRGGLSRAGKGENVMKSGGIGMVLANRNEDGESVLNDAHVLPAVAISATSRKVVFDYLIKIKISTATMVFRGTQLGVKPAPMLAGFSSRGPNLISPYIIKPDLIAPGVDILAAWPGQLSANGWLRIEKNFVQHIIRDFNGMPTRVRSRSVVKRSPPRLVTSEDPIRHDDYGVLTRQHRATIH
;
A
#
# COMPACT_ATOMS: atom_id res chain seq x y z
N MET A 1 -27.38 4.51 -9.04
CA MET A 1 -27.13 4.97 -10.44
C MET A 1 -25.79 4.43 -10.89
N GLY A 2 -25.49 4.46 -12.18
CA GLY A 2 -24.22 4.02 -12.75
C GLY A 2 -23.40 5.18 -13.30
N HIS A 3 -22.16 4.90 -13.68
CA HIS A 3 -21.23 5.88 -14.29
C HIS A 3 -21.21 5.71 -15.80
N VAL A 4 -20.84 6.77 -16.52
CA VAL A 4 -20.72 6.79 -17.98
C VAL A 4 -19.39 7.43 -18.35
N TYR A 5 -18.61 6.73 -19.17
CA TYR A 5 -17.21 7.07 -19.50
C TYR A 5 -17.12 7.53 -20.96
N LYS A 6 -16.22 8.48 -21.26
CA LYS A 6 -16.23 9.21 -22.54
C LYS A 6 -14.86 9.54 -23.13
N THR A 7 -13.77 9.31 -22.41
CA THR A 7 -12.42 9.84 -22.70
C THR A 7 -11.36 8.75 -22.65
N VAL A 8 -11.25 8.02 -21.53
CA VAL A 8 -10.28 6.90 -21.38
C VAL A 8 -10.91 5.54 -21.70
N PHE A 9 -12.25 5.49 -21.73
CA PHE A 9 -13.05 4.33 -22.04
C PHE A 9 -14.43 4.83 -22.52
N HIS A 10 -15.16 4.00 -23.26
CA HIS A 10 -16.51 4.30 -23.76
C HIS A 10 -17.47 3.22 -23.29
N GLY A 11 -18.35 3.56 -22.34
CA GLY A 11 -19.29 2.59 -21.76
C GLY A 11 -19.97 3.13 -20.51
N PHE A 12 -20.54 2.22 -19.72
CA PHE A 12 -21.17 2.54 -18.44
C PHE A 12 -20.98 1.41 -17.41
N SER A 13 -21.42 1.64 -16.17
CA SER A 13 -21.61 0.58 -15.17
C SER A 13 -23.06 0.50 -14.73
N ALA A 14 -23.46 -0.67 -14.24
CA ALA A 14 -24.74 -0.84 -13.56
C ALA A 14 -24.61 -1.92 -12.47
N LYS A 15 -25.43 -1.79 -11.41
CA LYS A 15 -25.65 -2.89 -10.47
C LYS A 15 -26.71 -3.80 -11.08
N LEU A 16 -26.25 -4.91 -11.68
CA LEU A 16 -27.03 -5.89 -12.43
C LEU A 16 -27.15 -7.21 -11.65
N THR A 17 -28.22 -7.97 -11.85
CA THR A 17 -28.20 -9.41 -11.52
C THR A 17 -27.35 -10.15 -12.54
N ARG A 18 -26.88 -11.36 -12.19
CA ARG A 18 -26.02 -12.15 -13.09
C ARG A 18 -26.70 -12.50 -14.43
N ASP A 19 -28.01 -12.61 -14.45
CA ASP A 19 -28.75 -13.02 -15.66
C ASP A 19 -29.03 -11.81 -16.56
N GLN A 20 -29.43 -10.66 -15.98
CA GLN A 20 -29.47 -9.36 -16.69
C GLN A 20 -28.11 -9.01 -17.29
N ALA A 21 -27.06 -9.35 -16.56
CA ALA A 21 -25.71 -9.15 -16.98
C ALA A 21 -25.41 -10.01 -18.24
N GLU A 22 -25.55 -11.34 -18.18
CA GLU A 22 -25.19 -12.19 -19.34
C GLU A 22 -26.12 -11.94 -20.55
N GLU A 23 -27.30 -11.33 -20.37
CA GLU A 23 -28.11 -10.76 -21.48
C GLU A 23 -27.41 -9.58 -22.17
N ILE A 24 -26.97 -8.56 -21.43
CA ILE A 24 -26.36 -7.33 -21.99
C ILE A 24 -25.11 -7.66 -22.82
N LYS A 25 -24.31 -8.62 -22.36
CA LYS A 25 -23.15 -9.18 -23.06
C LYS A 25 -23.42 -9.69 -24.49
N THR A 26 -24.67 -10.03 -24.82
CA THR A 26 -25.03 -10.54 -26.16
C THR A 26 -25.29 -9.44 -27.19
N ARG A 27 -25.31 -8.17 -26.77
CA ARG A 27 -25.65 -7.05 -27.64
C ARG A 27 -24.45 -6.65 -28.53
N PRO A 28 -24.65 -6.42 -29.85
CA PRO A 28 -23.55 -6.08 -30.76
C PRO A 28 -22.92 -4.71 -30.47
N GLU A 29 -23.59 -3.85 -29.69
CA GLU A 29 -23.05 -2.56 -29.21
C GLU A 29 -22.20 -2.70 -27.93
N VAL A 30 -22.20 -3.88 -27.29
CA VAL A 30 -21.49 -4.17 -26.03
C VAL A 30 -20.21 -4.94 -26.33
N LEU A 31 -19.07 -4.39 -25.90
CA LEU A 31 -17.76 -4.98 -26.24
C LEU A 31 -17.37 -6.15 -25.32
N ASN A 32 -17.65 -6.06 -24.00
CA ASN A 32 -17.08 -6.97 -23.01
C ASN A 32 -17.76 -6.91 -21.63
N VAL A 33 -17.12 -7.39 -20.54
CA VAL A 33 -17.79 -7.73 -19.26
C VAL A 33 -16.91 -7.94 -17.99
N PHE A 34 -16.94 -7.08 -16.92
CA PHE A 34 -16.04 -7.23 -15.72
C PHE A 34 -16.63 -7.15 -14.26
N PRO A 35 -15.97 -7.77 -13.25
CA PRO A 35 -16.33 -7.75 -11.82
C PRO A 35 -15.44 -6.95 -10.83
N ASP A 36 -16.11 -6.38 -9.83
CA ASP A 36 -15.62 -5.29 -8.97
C ASP A 36 -14.92 -5.67 -7.62
N GLN A 37 -13.88 -4.93 -7.14
CA GLN A 37 -12.99 -5.33 -6.00
C GLN A 37 -12.19 -4.21 -5.21
N ILE A 38 -11.70 -4.52 -3.98
CA ILE A 38 -11.12 -3.58 -2.95
C ILE A 38 -9.59 -3.75 -2.64
N LYS A 39 -8.75 -2.70 -2.35
CA LYS A 39 -7.24 -2.73 -2.10
C LYS A 39 -6.67 -1.67 -1.05
N GLN A 40 -5.33 -1.66 -0.68
CA GLN A 40 -4.70 -1.09 0.60
C GLN A 40 -3.25 -0.38 0.56
N LEU A 41 -2.60 0.30 1.60
CA LEU A 41 -1.39 1.29 1.47
C LEU A 41 -0.25 1.67 2.57
N HIS A 42 0.83 2.48 2.22
CA HIS A 42 2.06 3.10 2.97
C HIS A 42 2.69 4.49 2.37
N THR A 43 3.81 5.29 2.67
CA THR A 43 5.23 5.26 3.29
C THR A 43 5.99 6.59 3.87
N THR A 44 7.20 6.56 4.56
CA THR A 44 8.10 7.71 5.09
C THR A 44 9.63 7.75 4.76
N ARG A 45 10.50 6.91 5.39
CA ARG A 45 12.00 7.06 5.46
C ARG A 45 12.69 6.93 4.10
N SER A 46 11.88 6.50 3.15
CA SER A 46 12.21 5.85 1.91
C SER A 46 12.98 6.76 0.93
N ARG A 47 12.73 8.09 0.93
CA ARG A 47 13.55 9.08 0.20
C ARG A 47 15.06 8.92 0.44
N GLN A 48 15.48 8.93 1.72
CA GLN A 48 16.90 8.89 2.09
C GLN A 48 17.55 7.56 1.70
N PHE A 49 16.79 6.46 1.79
CA PHE A 49 17.23 5.12 1.42
C PHE A 49 17.48 5.00 -0.10
N LEU A 50 16.66 5.65 -0.93
CA LEU A 50 16.89 5.76 -2.38
C LEU A 50 18.06 6.68 -2.77
N GLY A 51 18.81 7.24 -1.82
CA GLY A 51 19.84 8.24 -2.10
C GLY A 51 19.28 9.60 -2.57
N ILE A 52 17.97 9.80 -2.48
CA ILE A 52 17.30 11.08 -2.79
C ILE A 52 17.50 12.00 -1.58
N ARG A 53 18.64 12.69 -1.55
CA ARG A 53 19.11 13.51 -0.42
C ARG A 53 18.46 14.89 -0.35
N ASP A 54 18.55 15.47 0.84
CA ASP A 54 18.11 16.81 1.20
C ASP A 54 19.07 17.90 0.64
N PRO A 55 18.58 19.06 0.16
CA PRO A 55 19.43 20.16 -0.30
C PRO A 55 20.43 20.73 0.73
N GLN A 56 20.28 20.43 2.03
CA GLN A 56 21.28 20.78 3.05
C GLN A 56 22.58 19.96 2.91
N ASP A 57 22.58 18.85 2.17
CA ASP A 57 23.80 18.13 1.82
C ASP A 57 24.61 18.91 0.77
N LYS A 58 25.50 19.78 1.25
CA LYS A 58 26.39 20.61 0.43
C LYS A 58 27.36 19.83 -0.47
N SER A 59 27.41 18.50 -0.41
CA SER A 59 28.13 17.69 -1.40
C SER A 59 27.30 17.44 -2.68
N SER A 60 26.00 17.71 -2.67
CA SER A 60 25.06 17.37 -3.75
C SER A 60 24.86 18.49 -4.78
N ASN A 61 25.86 18.69 -5.64
CA ASN A 61 25.71 19.48 -6.86
C ASN A 61 24.71 18.78 -7.82
N GLY A 62 23.49 19.30 -7.94
CA GLY A 62 22.55 18.90 -9.00
C GLY A 62 21.83 17.57 -8.77
N GLY A 63 21.44 17.26 -7.53
CA GLY A 63 20.57 16.11 -7.25
C GLY A 63 19.19 16.24 -7.93
N ILE A 64 18.53 15.11 -8.23
CA ILE A 64 17.30 15.08 -9.05
C ILE A 64 16.14 15.97 -8.52
N LEU A 65 16.05 16.16 -7.20
CA LEU A 65 15.10 17.10 -6.60
C LEU A 65 15.40 18.57 -6.93
N GLN A 66 16.68 18.96 -7.02
CA GLN A 66 17.06 20.32 -7.44
C GLN A 66 16.80 20.49 -8.95
N ALA A 67 17.17 19.50 -9.76
CA ALA A 67 17.00 19.52 -11.21
C ALA A 67 15.52 19.59 -11.68
N SER A 68 14.60 19.00 -10.90
CA SER A 68 13.15 18.98 -11.19
C SER A 68 12.35 20.07 -10.44
N ASP A 69 13.02 20.97 -9.72
CA ASP A 69 12.44 21.83 -8.67
C ASP A 69 11.38 21.09 -7.80
N TYR A 70 11.75 19.91 -7.28
CA TYR A 70 10.92 19.07 -6.42
C TYR A 70 9.54 18.74 -7.03
N GLY A 71 9.43 18.79 -8.36
CA GLY A 71 8.21 18.62 -9.15
C GLY A 71 7.25 19.81 -9.17
N SER A 72 7.70 21.05 -8.91
CA SER A 72 6.79 22.20 -8.64
C SER A 72 5.72 22.54 -9.68
N ASN A 73 5.95 22.15 -10.94
CA ASN A 73 5.02 22.31 -12.06
C ASN A 73 4.27 21.01 -12.46
N VAL A 74 4.56 19.89 -11.79
CA VAL A 74 3.96 18.56 -12.05
C VAL A 74 2.69 18.38 -11.21
N ILE A 75 1.66 17.79 -11.80
CA ILE A 75 0.39 17.42 -11.17
C ILE A 75 0.28 15.89 -11.10
N ILE A 76 0.16 15.36 -9.89
CA ILE A 76 -0.05 13.93 -9.63
C ILE A 76 -1.53 13.70 -9.30
N GLY A 77 -2.21 12.96 -10.18
CA GLY A 77 -3.51 12.36 -9.93
C GLY A 77 -3.37 11.16 -8.98
N VAL A 78 -4.12 11.17 -7.88
CA VAL A 78 -4.16 10.09 -6.88
C VAL A 78 -5.57 9.51 -6.87
N LEU A 79 -5.71 8.29 -7.40
CA LEU A 79 -6.98 7.58 -7.59
C LEU A 79 -7.16 6.58 -6.45
N ASP A 80 -8.02 6.93 -5.48
CA ASP A 80 -7.85 6.47 -4.10
C ASP A 80 -9.13 6.60 -3.20
N THR A 81 -9.03 6.44 -1.87
CA THR A 81 -10.12 6.67 -0.87
C THR A 81 -10.40 8.14 -0.57
N GLY A 82 -9.70 9.07 -1.23
CA GLY A 82 -9.81 10.51 -1.03
C GLY A 82 -8.58 11.09 -0.34
N ILE A 83 -8.76 12.08 0.54
CA ILE A 83 -7.66 12.71 1.28
C ILE A 83 -8.14 13.28 2.62
N TRP A 84 -7.23 13.41 3.59
CA TRP A 84 -7.39 14.28 4.76
C TRP A 84 -6.55 15.56 4.61
N PRO A 85 -7.08 16.62 3.99
CA PRO A 85 -6.28 17.77 3.53
C PRO A 85 -5.74 18.65 4.67
N GLU A 86 -6.30 18.57 5.89
CA GLU A 86 -5.81 19.30 7.07
C GLU A 86 -4.52 18.71 7.69
N ARG A 87 -3.89 17.71 7.05
CA ARG A 87 -2.57 17.23 7.49
C ARG A 87 -1.46 18.11 6.93
N GLU A 88 -0.45 18.38 7.76
CA GLU A 88 0.67 19.28 7.45
C GLU A 88 1.42 18.90 6.15
N SER A 89 1.45 17.61 5.79
CA SER A 89 1.97 17.13 4.50
C SER A 89 1.26 17.72 3.26
N PHE A 90 0.12 18.39 3.44
CA PHE A 90 -0.68 19.04 2.39
C PHE A 90 -0.74 20.57 2.55
N HIS A 91 0.11 21.15 3.39
CA HIS A 91 0.28 22.61 3.44
C HIS A 91 0.75 23.14 2.07
N ASP A 92 0.44 24.41 1.76
CA ASP A 92 0.86 25.03 0.50
C ASP A 92 1.87 26.19 0.66
N ARG A 93 2.31 26.44 1.90
CA ARG A 93 3.42 27.34 2.26
C ARG A 93 4.63 27.11 1.33
N GLY A 94 5.10 28.17 0.67
CA GLY A 94 6.24 28.13 -0.25
C GLY A 94 5.94 27.66 -1.68
N LEU A 95 4.68 27.38 -2.03
CA LEU A 95 4.30 27.02 -3.40
C LEU A 95 3.89 28.25 -4.24
N GLY A 96 4.34 28.25 -5.49
CA GLY A 96 3.88 29.18 -6.52
C GLY A 96 2.42 28.95 -6.95
N PRO A 97 1.93 29.70 -7.95
CA PRO A 97 0.59 29.48 -8.50
C PRO A 97 0.38 28.03 -8.99
N VAL A 98 -0.87 27.63 -9.13
CA VAL A 98 -1.25 26.35 -9.75
C VAL A 98 -0.84 26.38 -11.23
N PRO A 99 -0.34 25.28 -11.84
CA PRO A 99 0.03 25.27 -13.24
C PRO A 99 -1.14 25.67 -14.15
N SER A 100 -0.88 26.53 -15.14
CA SER A 100 -1.93 27.15 -15.97
C SER A 100 -2.60 26.21 -16.98
N HIS A 101 -2.14 24.96 -17.09
CA HIS A 101 -2.79 23.91 -17.88
C HIS A 101 -3.86 23.14 -17.08
N TRP A 102 -3.90 23.32 -15.75
CA TRP A 102 -4.84 22.63 -14.87
C TRP A 102 -6.28 23.05 -15.15
N ALA A 103 -7.11 22.09 -15.56
CA ALA A 103 -8.53 22.28 -15.86
C ALA A 103 -9.46 21.63 -14.81
N GLY A 104 -8.91 20.83 -13.90
CA GLY A 104 -9.67 20.14 -12.86
C GLY A 104 -10.18 21.03 -11.72
N LYS A 105 -11.01 20.42 -10.87
CA LYS A 105 -11.81 21.14 -9.87
C LYS A 105 -11.66 20.60 -8.45
N CYS A 106 -12.08 21.41 -7.49
CA CYS A 106 -12.41 20.99 -6.13
C CYS A 106 -13.93 21.05 -5.96
N GLU A 107 -14.64 19.94 -6.18
CA GLU A 107 -16.10 19.91 -6.28
C GLU A 107 -16.68 18.66 -5.57
N HIS A 108 -17.36 18.89 -4.44
CA HIS A 108 -18.15 17.88 -3.74
C HIS A 108 -19.26 18.55 -2.91
N PRO A 109 -20.53 18.09 -2.94
CA PRO A 109 -21.65 18.80 -2.28
C PRO A 109 -21.48 19.03 -0.77
N ALA A 110 -20.73 18.16 -0.08
CA ALA A 110 -20.47 18.25 1.35
C ALA A 110 -19.10 18.87 1.73
N VAL A 111 -18.43 19.60 0.82
CA VAL A 111 -17.20 20.35 1.14
C VAL A 111 -17.31 21.81 0.70
N ASN A 112 -16.62 22.70 1.42
CA ASN A 112 -16.33 24.03 0.90
C ASN A 112 -15.01 23.98 0.13
N SER A 113 -15.07 24.17 -1.19
CA SER A 113 -13.92 24.13 -2.09
C SER A 113 -12.77 25.06 -1.67
N SER A 114 -13.07 26.21 -1.06
CA SER A 114 -12.06 27.20 -0.65
C SER A 114 -11.30 26.85 0.64
N THR A 115 -11.74 25.82 1.37
CA THR A 115 -11.04 25.30 2.56
C THR A 115 -10.58 23.85 2.41
N PHE A 116 -11.19 23.08 1.51
CA PHE A 116 -10.79 21.69 1.24
C PHE A 116 -9.58 21.59 0.29
N CYS A 117 -9.42 22.57 -0.62
CA CYS A 117 -8.33 22.64 -1.57
C CYS A 117 -7.50 23.93 -1.40
N ASN A 118 -6.23 23.88 -1.78
CA ASN A 118 -5.24 24.95 -1.66
C ASN A 118 -4.23 24.85 -2.83
N LYS A 119 -3.07 25.55 -2.80
CA LYS A 119 -2.08 25.43 -3.91
C LYS A 119 -1.29 24.11 -3.90
N LYS A 120 -1.54 23.20 -2.94
CA LYS A 120 -0.93 21.87 -2.82
C LYS A 120 -1.90 20.78 -3.27
N VAL A 121 -3.08 20.70 -2.67
CA VAL A 121 -4.21 19.88 -3.10
C VAL A 121 -5.10 20.76 -3.97
N ILE A 122 -4.85 20.71 -5.28
CA ILE A 122 -5.42 21.66 -6.26
C ILE A 122 -6.76 21.18 -6.84
N GLY A 123 -7.12 19.92 -6.59
CA GLY A 123 -8.39 19.33 -6.98
C GLY A 123 -8.82 18.20 -6.05
N PHE A 124 -10.14 18.07 -5.92
CA PHE A 124 -10.81 16.97 -5.26
C PHE A 124 -12.14 16.72 -5.98
N GLN A 125 -12.33 15.50 -6.49
CA GLN A 125 -13.59 15.01 -7.03
C GLN A 125 -13.83 13.59 -6.47
N ALA A 126 -15.10 13.25 -6.25
CA ALA A 126 -15.53 11.94 -5.80
C ALA A 126 -16.53 11.35 -6.80
N PHE A 127 -16.68 10.03 -6.82
CA PHE A 127 -17.50 9.34 -7.81
C PHE A 127 -18.42 8.29 -7.18
N GLY A 128 -19.53 8.02 -7.86
CA GLY A 128 -20.43 6.90 -7.57
C GLY A 128 -20.80 6.67 -6.11
N ASP A 129 -20.58 5.45 -5.65
CA ASP A 129 -20.96 5.07 -4.29
C ASP A 129 -20.08 5.75 -3.22
N THR A 130 -18.92 6.32 -3.60
CA THR A 130 -18.06 7.10 -2.68
C THR A 130 -18.69 8.42 -2.22
N TYR A 131 -19.76 8.91 -2.88
CA TYR A 131 -20.59 10.04 -2.43
C TYR A 131 -21.45 9.73 -1.19
N LYS A 132 -21.66 8.45 -0.85
CA LYS A 132 -22.37 8.03 0.37
C LYS A 132 -21.51 8.20 1.63
N ASP A 133 -20.20 8.07 1.42
CA ASP A 133 -19.18 8.15 2.46
C ASP A 133 -18.77 9.61 2.70
N PRO A 134 -18.11 9.92 3.84
CA PRO A 134 -17.50 11.23 4.04
C PRO A 134 -16.55 11.61 2.88
N PRO A 135 -16.51 12.89 2.44
CA PRO A 135 -15.57 13.32 1.40
C PRO A 135 -14.11 13.24 1.84
N ARG A 136 -13.87 13.30 3.16
CA ARG A 136 -12.56 13.05 3.75
C ARG A 136 -12.26 11.56 3.70
N ASP A 137 -10.99 11.25 3.52
CA ASP A 137 -10.49 9.88 3.66
C ASP A 137 -10.82 9.32 5.05
N PHE A 138 -11.78 8.41 5.09
CA PHE A 138 -12.31 7.76 6.29
C PHE A 138 -11.54 6.48 6.64
N GLN A 139 -10.54 6.10 5.84
CA GLN A 139 -9.85 4.82 5.94
C GLN A 139 -8.35 5.01 6.20
N GLY A 140 -7.71 5.89 5.42
CA GLY A 140 -6.34 6.36 5.59
C GLY A 140 -5.45 6.17 4.37
N HIS A 141 -5.83 5.25 3.48
CA HIS A 141 -5.23 4.97 2.17
C HIS A 141 -4.76 6.24 1.42
N GLY A 142 -5.69 7.09 0.98
CA GLY A 142 -5.40 8.22 0.08
C GLY A 142 -4.59 9.33 0.74
N THR A 143 -4.78 9.51 2.04
CA THR A 143 -3.92 10.35 2.86
C THR A 143 -2.48 9.81 2.87
N HIS A 144 -2.32 8.48 2.92
CA HIS A 144 -1.03 7.80 2.93
C HIS A 144 -0.30 7.85 1.56
N THR A 145 -0.99 7.60 0.44
CA THR A 145 -0.43 7.75 -0.93
C THR A 145 -0.06 9.19 -1.24
N ALA A 146 -1.00 10.12 -1.06
CA ALA A 146 -0.80 11.51 -1.48
C ALA A 146 0.37 12.17 -0.73
N SER A 147 0.49 11.88 0.58
CA SER A 147 1.62 12.33 1.39
C SER A 147 2.93 11.59 1.09
N THR A 148 2.88 10.43 0.42
CA THR A 148 4.06 9.68 0.00
C THR A 148 4.57 10.07 -1.40
N ALA A 149 3.66 10.31 -2.36
CA ALA A 149 4.02 10.76 -3.70
C ALA A 149 4.56 12.19 -3.65
N ALA A 150 3.88 13.08 -2.90
CA ALA A 150 4.18 14.50 -2.92
C ALA A 150 4.13 15.21 -1.55
N GLY A 151 3.99 14.53 -0.41
CA GLY A 151 3.85 15.21 0.89
C GLY A 151 4.95 16.26 1.16
N ARG A 152 4.55 17.43 1.67
CA ARG A 152 5.46 18.47 2.19
C ARG A 152 6.36 17.91 3.29
N GLU A 153 7.49 18.57 3.51
CA GLU A 153 8.33 18.33 4.68
C GLU A 153 7.54 18.60 5.98
N VAL A 154 7.43 17.59 6.85
CA VAL A 154 6.85 17.67 8.19
C VAL A 154 7.89 17.19 9.20
N GLU A 155 8.46 18.12 9.96
CA GLU A 155 9.43 17.82 11.01
C GLU A 155 8.81 17.03 12.17
N ASN A 156 9.65 16.26 12.88
CA ASN A 156 9.28 15.49 14.08
C ASN A 156 8.12 14.48 13.88
N ALA A 157 7.85 14.08 12.65
CA ALA A 157 6.85 13.07 12.31
C ALA A 157 7.28 11.68 12.84
N SER A 158 6.38 11.00 13.54
CA SER A 158 6.61 9.65 14.09
C SER A 158 5.29 8.88 14.25
N LEU A 159 5.36 7.55 14.34
CA LEU A 159 4.26 6.71 14.80
C LEU A 159 4.54 6.30 16.26
N PHE A 160 3.95 7.03 17.22
CA PHE A 160 4.21 6.82 18.65
C PHE A 160 5.70 6.86 19.03
N GLY A 161 6.49 7.73 18.39
CA GLY A 161 7.96 7.79 18.56
C GLY A 161 8.76 6.82 17.68
N TYR A 162 8.16 5.75 17.15
CA TYR A 162 8.79 4.95 16.10
C TYR A 162 8.92 5.77 14.80
N ALA A 163 9.90 5.42 13.98
CA ALA A 163 10.11 5.99 12.66
C ALA A 163 10.38 7.51 12.63
N SER A 164 10.74 8.11 13.78
CA SER A 164 10.91 9.55 13.97
C SER A 164 11.89 10.22 12.98
N GLY A 165 11.50 11.38 12.45
CA GLY A 165 12.31 12.23 11.58
C GLY A 165 11.46 13.27 10.83
N THR A 166 12.00 13.81 9.74
CA THR A 166 11.21 14.65 8.81
C THR A 166 10.52 13.74 7.79
N ALA A 167 9.19 13.75 7.75
CA ALA A 167 8.41 13.07 6.72
C ALA A 167 8.30 13.96 5.47
N ALA A 168 8.49 13.39 4.27
CA ALA A 168 8.30 14.10 3.01
C ALA A 168 8.09 13.11 1.85
N GLY A 169 7.07 13.33 1.02
CA GLY A 169 6.76 12.49 -0.14
C GLY A 169 7.56 12.90 -1.37
N VAL A 170 7.97 11.93 -2.20
CA VAL A 170 9.08 12.02 -3.19
C VAL A 170 9.23 13.41 -3.83
N ALA A 171 8.21 13.94 -4.50
CA ALA A 171 8.21 15.28 -5.09
C ALA A 171 7.45 16.30 -4.22
N SER A 172 8.10 16.89 -3.20
CA SER A 172 7.39 17.72 -2.21
C SER A 172 6.77 19.01 -2.75
N LYS A 173 7.18 19.52 -3.93
CA LYS A 173 6.51 20.67 -4.57
C LYS A 173 5.44 20.29 -5.62
N ALA A 174 5.37 19.02 -6.06
CA ALA A 174 4.33 18.56 -6.99
C ALA A 174 2.92 18.77 -6.44
N ARG A 175 1.95 19.00 -7.33
CA ARG A 175 0.56 19.25 -6.97
C ARG A 175 -0.21 17.94 -6.89
N LEU A 176 -1.24 17.93 -6.07
CA LEU A 176 -2.10 16.76 -5.84
C LEU A 176 -3.49 17.05 -6.39
N ALA A 177 -3.94 16.19 -7.30
CA ALA A 177 -5.30 16.10 -7.78
C ALA A 177 -5.90 14.79 -7.24
N ILE A 178 -6.91 14.90 -6.37
CA ILE A 178 -7.43 13.75 -5.64
C ILE A 178 -8.74 13.28 -6.26
N TYR A 179 -8.77 12.00 -6.61
CA TYR A 179 -9.90 11.35 -7.26
C TYR A 179 -10.38 10.23 -6.34
N LYS A 180 -11.41 10.51 -5.55
CA LYS A 180 -11.99 9.54 -4.63
C LYS A 180 -12.83 8.54 -5.42
N ILE A 181 -12.25 7.35 -5.60
CA ILE A 181 -12.83 6.22 -6.32
C ILE A 181 -13.04 4.99 -5.42
N CYS A 182 -12.53 5.02 -4.19
CA CYS A 182 -12.75 3.97 -3.19
C CYS A 182 -13.73 4.42 -2.09
N SER A 183 -14.69 3.54 -1.82
CA SER A 183 -15.71 3.63 -0.77
C SER A 183 -15.45 2.61 0.36
N HIS A 184 -16.30 2.58 1.38
CA HIS A 184 -16.33 1.50 2.38
C HIS A 184 -16.53 0.10 1.74
N ASP A 185 -17.34 0.01 0.68
CA ASP A 185 -17.55 -1.20 -0.13
C ASP A 185 -16.42 -1.44 -1.15
N GLY A 186 -15.51 -0.47 -1.29
CA GLY A 186 -14.28 -0.55 -2.08
C GLY A 186 -14.22 0.32 -3.33
N CYS A 187 -13.26 -0.01 -4.19
CA CYS A 187 -12.81 0.81 -5.32
C CYS A 187 -13.50 0.35 -6.59
N SER A 188 -14.61 0.98 -6.98
CA SER A 188 -15.43 0.34 -8.02
C SER A 188 -14.73 0.39 -9.38
N ASP A 189 -14.79 -0.69 -10.18
CA ASP A 189 -14.32 -0.69 -11.59
C ASP A 189 -14.88 0.52 -12.35
N ALA A 190 -16.11 0.92 -12.01
CA ALA A 190 -16.78 2.10 -12.51
C ALA A 190 -16.12 3.42 -12.07
N ASP A 191 -15.89 3.57 -10.76
CA ASP A 191 -15.29 4.76 -10.18
C ASP A 191 -13.83 4.90 -10.65
N ILE A 192 -13.09 3.78 -10.80
CA ILE A 192 -11.78 3.72 -11.45
C ILE A 192 -11.85 4.32 -12.87
N LEU A 193 -12.74 3.82 -13.71
CA LEU A 193 -12.86 4.27 -15.12
C LEU A 193 -13.16 5.77 -15.21
N VAL A 194 -14.14 6.29 -14.46
CA VAL A 194 -14.45 7.74 -14.47
C VAL A 194 -13.38 8.59 -13.77
N GLY A 195 -12.69 8.04 -12.77
CA GLY A 195 -11.55 8.69 -12.12
C GLY A 195 -10.40 8.94 -13.08
N PHE A 196 -10.06 7.94 -13.91
CA PHE A 196 -9.09 8.11 -15.00
C PHE A 196 -9.61 9.07 -16.08
N ASP A 197 -10.88 8.95 -16.49
CA ASP A 197 -11.54 9.81 -17.48
C ASP A 197 -11.41 11.30 -17.14
N VAL A 198 -11.69 11.61 -15.88
CA VAL A 198 -11.60 12.95 -15.32
C VAL A 198 -10.15 13.38 -15.11
N ALA A 199 -9.27 12.52 -14.56
CA ALA A 199 -7.87 12.88 -14.31
C ALA A 199 -7.11 13.27 -15.60
N VAL A 200 -7.28 12.50 -16.67
CA VAL A 200 -6.65 12.80 -17.98
C VAL A 200 -7.21 14.09 -18.57
N ARG A 201 -8.53 14.28 -18.53
CA ARG A 201 -9.21 15.49 -19.03
C ARG A 201 -8.88 16.76 -18.24
N ASP A 202 -8.72 16.63 -16.93
CA ASP A 202 -8.38 17.72 -16.01
C ASP A 202 -6.91 18.17 -16.14
N GLY A 203 -6.06 17.34 -16.76
CA GLY A 203 -4.67 17.66 -17.11
C GLY A 203 -3.65 17.29 -16.04
N VAL A 204 -3.69 16.06 -15.50
CA VAL A 204 -2.59 15.53 -14.67
C VAL A 204 -1.44 15.00 -15.54
N ASP A 205 -0.18 15.14 -15.09
CA ASP A 205 0.99 14.57 -15.79
C ASP A 205 1.20 13.09 -15.43
N ILE A 206 0.89 12.73 -14.19
CA ILE A 206 1.15 11.41 -13.59
C ILE A 206 -0.10 10.91 -12.88
N ILE A 207 -0.43 9.62 -13.03
CA ILE A 207 -1.42 8.92 -12.20
C ILE A 207 -0.74 7.88 -11.31
N SER A 208 -1.02 7.98 -10.01
CA SER A 208 -0.62 7.04 -8.95
C SER A 208 -1.82 6.18 -8.57
N LEU A 209 -1.80 4.89 -8.92
CA LEU A 209 -2.88 3.93 -8.66
C LEU A 209 -2.41 2.78 -7.74
N SER A 210 -2.73 2.85 -6.44
CA SER A 210 -2.37 1.77 -5.49
C SER A 210 -3.44 0.66 -5.39
N ILE A 211 -4.10 0.40 -6.51
CA ILE A 211 -5.24 -0.51 -6.69
C ILE A 211 -4.94 -1.41 -7.89
N GLY A 212 -5.45 -2.64 -7.88
CA GLY A 212 -5.28 -3.63 -8.97
C GLY A 212 -6.08 -4.90 -8.67
N SER A 213 -6.77 -5.46 -9.65
CA SER A 213 -7.64 -6.65 -9.53
C SER A 213 -6.89 -7.94 -9.88
N VAL A 214 -7.58 -9.08 -10.04
CA VAL A 214 -6.95 -10.26 -10.67
C VAL A 214 -6.81 -10.00 -12.17
N PRO A 215 -5.63 -10.18 -12.79
CA PRO A 215 -5.46 -9.92 -14.21
C PRO A 215 -6.47 -10.62 -15.11
N GLN A 216 -6.87 -9.91 -16.16
CA GLN A 216 -7.60 -10.44 -17.30
C GLN A 216 -6.86 -10.03 -18.59
N GLU A 217 -7.33 -10.52 -19.75
CA GLU A 217 -6.91 -9.99 -21.05
C GLU A 217 -6.98 -8.44 -21.08
N TYR A 218 -6.17 -7.76 -21.89
CA TYR A 218 -6.11 -6.28 -21.82
C TYR A 218 -7.38 -5.60 -22.35
N THR A 219 -8.13 -6.26 -23.24
CA THR A 219 -9.50 -5.88 -23.61
C THR A 219 -10.52 -6.16 -22.51
N ASN A 220 -10.12 -6.88 -21.45
CA ASN A 220 -10.94 -7.44 -20.40
C ASN A 220 -10.65 -6.84 -19.00
N ASP A 221 -9.90 -5.74 -18.92
CA ASP A 221 -9.40 -5.17 -17.67
C ASP A 221 -9.60 -3.64 -17.67
N PRO A 222 -10.51 -3.09 -16.83
CA PRO A 222 -10.77 -1.64 -16.73
C PRO A 222 -9.53 -0.80 -16.47
N ILE A 223 -8.58 -1.31 -15.69
CA ILE A 223 -7.34 -0.60 -15.40
C ILE A 223 -6.46 -0.65 -16.65
N ALA A 224 -6.33 -1.80 -17.32
CA ALA A 224 -5.58 -1.87 -18.58
C ALA A 224 -6.14 -0.90 -19.64
N ILE A 225 -7.47 -0.84 -19.81
CA ILE A 225 -8.10 0.05 -20.80
C ILE A 225 -7.94 1.53 -20.41
N ALA A 226 -8.26 1.91 -19.17
CA ALA A 226 -8.14 3.30 -18.74
C ALA A 226 -6.70 3.83 -18.77
N THR A 227 -5.74 2.97 -18.43
CA THR A 227 -4.31 3.33 -18.48
C THR A 227 -3.77 3.38 -19.91
N PHE A 228 -4.36 2.65 -20.86
CA PHE A 228 -4.06 2.82 -22.28
C PHE A 228 -4.52 4.21 -22.76
N GLY A 229 -5.76 4.60 -22.42
CA GLY A 229 -6.29 5.94 -22.73
C GLY A 229 -5.48 7.08 -22.11
N ALA A 230 -4.99 6.89 -20.88
CA ALA A 230 -4.07 7.82 -20.23
C ALA A 230 -2.71 7.92 -20.96
N MET A 231 -2.12 6.78 -21.33
CA MET A 231 -0.84 6.71 -22.04
C MET A 231 -0.90 7.34 -23.43
N ASP A 232 -1.99 7.16 -24.19
CA ASP A 232 -2.22 7.80 -25.50
C ASP A 232 -2.30 9.33 -25.39
N HIS A 233 -2.81 9.85 -24.26
CA HIS A 233 -2.80 11.27 -23.92
C HIS A 233 -1.47 11.77 -23.31
N GLY A 234 -0.45 10.91 -23.19
CA GLY A 234 0.87 11.24 -22.65
C GLY A 234 0.95 11.25 -21.12
N VAL A 235 -0.08 10.80 -20.41
CA VAL A 235 -0.13 10.74 -18.95
C VAL A 235 0.56 9.46 -18.46
N PHE A 236 1.57 9.61 -17.60
CA PHE A 236 2.34 8.47 -17.09
C PHE A 236 1.60 7.77 -15.94
N VAL A 237 1.35 6.47 -16.04
CA VAL A 237 0.71 5.69 -14.97
C VAL A 237 1.71 4.79 -14.26
N SER A 238 1.74 4.90 -12.93
CA SER A 238 2.41 3.92 -12.07
C SER A 238 1.41 3.28 -11.10
N ALA A 239 1.43 1.95 -11.03
CA ALA A 239 0.47 1.16 -10.28
C ALA A 239 1.12 0.00 -9.51
N SER A 240 0.55 -0.36 -8.35
CA SER A 240 1.13 -1.40 -7.48
C SER A 240 1.06 -2.80 -8.12
N ALA A 241 2.10 -3.61 -7.96
CA ALA A 241 2.15 -5.01 -8.43
C ALA A 241 1.23 -5.97 -7.67
N GLY A 242 0.78 -5.59 -6.46
CA GLY A 242 -0.09 -6.38 -5.61
C GLY A 242 0.58 -7.02 -4.39
N ASN A 243 -0.27 -7.53 -3.49
CA ASN A 243 0.10 -8.08 -2.18
C ASN A 243 -0.19 -9.59 -2.04
N SER A 244 -0.29 -10.28 -3.19
CA SER A 244 -0.67 -11.70 -3.31
C SER A 244 0.52 -12.63 -3.49
N GLY A 245 1.75 -12.12 -3.27
CA GLY A 245 2.95 -12.94 -3.15
C GLY A 245 2.98 -13.78 -1.87
N SER A 246 3.87 -14.77 -1.76
CA SER A 246 5.04 -14.98 -2.63
C SER A 246 4.80 -15.82 -3.89
N SER A 247 3.58 -16.29 -4.12
CA SER A 247 3.21 -17.15 -5.25
C SER A 247 3.61 -16.56 -6.61
N GLU A 248 4.00 -17.43 -7.53
CA GLU A 248 4.20 -17.11 -8.95
C GLU A 248 2.90 -16.59 -9.60
N SER A 249 3.04 -15.75 -10.63
CA SER A 249 1.92 -15.17 -11.40
C SER A 249 0.84 -14.47 -10.55
N SER A 250 1.24 -13.93 -9.41
CA SER A 250 0.37 -13.16 -8.50
C SER A 250 0.34 -11.65 -8.80
N VAL A 251 1.11 -11.19 -9.78
CA VAL A 251 1.22 -9.78 -10.20
C VAL A 251 -0.06 -9.26 -10.87
N THR A 252 -0.52 -8.10 -10.42
CA THR A 252 -1.62 -7.32 -11.02
C THR A 252 -1.09 -6.10 -11.79
N ASN A 253 -1.96 -5.36 -12.49
CA ASN A 253 -1.64 -4.20 -13.30
C ASN A 253 -0.58 -4.50 -14.37
N ILE A 254 -0.71 -5.65 -15.04
CA ILE A 254 0.29 -6.27 -15.92
C ILE A 254 0.36 -5.71 -17.35
N ALA A 255 -0.45 -4.71 -17.70
CA ALA A 255 -0.48 -4.21 -19.07
C ALA A 255 0.86 -3.53 -19.45
N PRO A 256 1.32 -3.65 -20.72
CA PRO A 256 2.66 -3.19 -21.13
C PRO A 256 2.93 -1.69 -20.95
N TRP A 257 1.86 -0.88 -20.91
CA TRP A 257 1.90 0.58 -20.78
C TRP A 257 1.78 1.09 -19.33
N ILE A 258 1.57 0.20 -18.35
CA ILE A 258 1.57 0.55 -16.93
C ILE A 258 2.98 0.36 -16.37
N THR A 259 3.49 1.28 -15.54
CA THR A 259 4.67 1.03 -14.70
C THR A 259 4.24 0.32 -13.41
N THR A 260 4.35 -1.00 -13.43
CA THR A 260 3.91 -1.96 -12.41
C THR A 260 5.01 -2.16 -11.37
N VAL A 261 4.78 -1.75 -10.14
CA VAL A 261 5.87 -1.63 -9.14
C VAL A 261 5.73 -2.60 -7.97
N GLY A 262 6.81 -3.30 -7.61
CA GLY A 262 6.91 -4.27 -6.50
C GLY A 262 7.48 -3.71 -5.18
N ALA A 263 7.01 -4.23 -4.05
CA ALA A 263 7.32 -3.70 -2.72
C ALA A 263 8.64 -4.25 -2.15
N GLY A 264 9.63 -3.36 -1.96
CA GLY A 264 10.91 -3.65 -1.31
C GLY A 264 10.97 -3.19 0.16
N THR A 265 11.78 -3.87 0.97
CA THR A 265 12.20 -3.38 2.29
C THR A 265 13.19 -2.22 2.17
N ILE A 266 13.33 -1.47 3.26
CA ILE A 266 14.35 -0.45 3.46
C ILE A 266 15.33 -0.88 4.55
N ASP A 267 16.37 -0.10 4.79
CA ASP A 267 17.36 -0.35 5.86
C ASP A 267 16.81 -0.16 7.29
N ARG A 268 15.50 0.07 7.45
CA ARG A 268 14.81 0.29 8.72
C ARG A 268 14.05 -0.95 9.17
N SER A 269 14.07 -1.24 10.46
CA SER A 269 13.19 -2.24 11.08
C SER A 269 12.70 -1.78 12.46
N PHE A 270 11.72 -2.49 13.00
CA PHE A 270 11.19 -2.31 14.36
C PHE A 270 11.30 -3.64 15.15
N PRO A 271 12.52 -4.06 15.54
CA PRO A 271 12.74 -5.39 16.07
C PRO A 271 12.25 -5.49 17.53
N ALA A 272 11.65 -6.63 17.85
CA ALA A 272 11.21 -6.97 19.19
C ALA A 272 11.53 -8.43 19.48
N ASP A 273 12.20 -8.70 20.59
CA ASP A 273 12.62 -10.05 20.97
C ASP A 273 11.60 -10.70 21.91
N LEU A 274 11.26 -11.96 21.61
CA LEU A 274 10.70 -12.89 22.59
C LEU A 274 11.85 -13.61 23.28
N VAL A 275 12.05 -13.34 24.57
CA VAL A 275 13.08 -14.01 25.39
C VAL A 275 12.42 -15.16 26.14
N LEU A 276 12.79 -16.39 25.80
CA LEU A 276 12.27 -17.61 26.43
C LEU A 276 12.95 -17.86 27.78
N GLY A 277 12.25 -18.50 28.71
CA GLY A 277 12.72 -18.80 30.08
C GLY A 277 13.96 -19.70 30.16
N ASN A 278 14.37 -20.36 29.07
CA ASN A 278 15.65 -21.06 28.96
C ASN A 278 16.81 -20.15 28.47
N GLY A 279 16.60 -18.83 28.41
CA GLY A 279 17.56 -17.85 27.91
C GLY A 279 17.64 -17.73 26.39
N ARG A 280 16.91 -18.55 25.61
CA ARG A 280 16.92 -18.46 24.15
C ARG A 280 16.14 -17.22 23.69
N VAL A 281 16.81 -16.36 22.94
CA VAL A 281 16.20 -15.20 22.28
C VAL A 281 15.63 -15.63 20.94
N VAL A 282 14.40 -15.20 20.64
CA VAL A 282 13.72 -15.34 19.35
C VAL A 282 13.36 -13.94 18.86
N THR A 283 14.12 -13.43 17.90
CA THR A 283 13.90 -12.10 17.33
C THR A 283 12.69 -12.10 16.41
N GLY A 284 11.82 -11.12 16.60
CA GLY A 284 10.65 -10.84 15.79
C GLY A 284 10.48 -9.33 15.59
N SER A 285 9.26 -8.90 15.36
CA SER A 285 8.95 -7.52 14.96
C SER A 285 7.71 -6.97 15.67
N SER A 286 7.68 -5.67 15.98
CA SER A 286 6.56 -5.00 16.66
C SER A 286 6.63 -3.47 16.58
N LEU A 287 5.47 -2.81 16.50
CA LEU A 287 5.31 -1.36 16.73
C LEU A 287 4.59 -1.06 18.07
N TYR A 288 4.68 -1.97 19.05
CA TYR A 288 4.11 -1.73 20.38
C TYR A 288 4.77 -0.52 21.08
N SER A 289 3.96 0.47 21.43
CA SER A 289 4.39 1.74 22.06
C SER A 289 3.87 1.95 23.48
N GLY A 290 3.08 1.00 24.00
CA GLY A 290 2.49 1.09 25.34
C GLY A 290 3.45 0.67 26.46
N LYS A 291 2.90 0.47 27.67
CA LYS A 291 3.67 0.06 28.84
C LYS A 291 4.25 -1.36 28.66
N PRO A 292 5.59 -1.54 28.66
CA PRO A 292 6.18 -2.86 28.49
C PRO A 292 5.90 -3.78 29.69
N LEU A 293 6.11 -5.08 29.49
CA LEU A 293 6.15 -6.07 30.57
C LEU A 293 7.16 -5.68 31.65
N ALA A 294 6.95 -6.15 32.89
CA ALA A 294 7.82 -5.77 34.01
C ALA A 294 9.26 -6.25 33.77
N ASN A 295 10.23 -5.36 33.99
CA ASN A 295 11.63 -5.59 33.65
C ASN A 295 12.20 -6.81 34.39
N LYS A 296 12.84 -7.73 33.65
CA LYS A 296 13.33 -9.04 34.10
C LYS A 296 12.28 -10.03 34.61
N THR A 297 10.98 -9.69 34.57
CA THR A 297 9.90 -10.62 34.91
C THR A 297 9.57 -11.51 33.72
N PHE A 298 9.56 -12.83 33.96
CA PHE A 298 9.09 -13.84 33.03
C PHE A 298 7.67 -14.26 33.40
N TYR A 299 6.82 -14.43 32.39
CA TYR A 299 5.40 -14.77 32.53
C TYR A 299 5.12 -16.12 31.86
N PRO A 300 4.09 -16.88 32.27
CA PRO A 300 3.74 -18.14 31.63
C PRO A 300 3.44 -17.94 30.14
N LEU A 301 3.98 -18.82 29.30
CA LEU A 301 3.77 -18.84 27.86
C LEU A 301 2.85 -20.01 27.50
N VAL A 302 1.74 -19.73 26.81
CA VAL A 302 0.76 -20.74 26.38
C VAL A 302 0.47 -20.61 24.90
N TYR A 303 0.28 -21.74 24.20
CA TYR A 303 -0.25 -21.75 22.84
C TYR A 303 -1.76 -21.94 22.88
N ALA A 304 -2.51 -21.06 22.22
CA ALA A 304 -3.96 -21.04 22.27
C ALA A 304 -4.59 -22.29 21.65
N GLY A 305 -3.99 -22.84 20.58
CA GLY A 305 -4.44 -24.10 19.95
C GLY A 305 -4.17 -25.38 20.75
N ASN A 306 -3.56 -25.29 21.94
CA ASN A 306 -3.42 -26.40 22.88
C ASN A 306 -4.34 -26.27 24.11
N LEU A 307 -5.28 -25.32 24.10
CA LEU A 307 -6.24 -25.13 25.19
C LEU A 307 -7.43 -26.09 25.03
N SER A 308 -8.07 -26.43 26.15
CA SER A 308 -9.19 -27.38 26.18
C SER A 308 -10.33 -26.92 25.26
N ASN A 309 -10.74 -27.79 24.32
CA ASN A 309 -11.70 -27.56 23.23
C ASN A 309 -11.17 -26.78 22.01
N ALA A 310 -9.86 -26.65 21.80
CA ALA A 310 -9.31 -25.95 20.64
C ALA A 310 -9.75 -26.54 19.27
N GLY A 311 -10.47 -25.73 18.49
CA GLY A 311 -10.52 -25.79 17.04
C GLY A 311 -9.52 -24.82 16.41
N SER A 312 -9.77 -24.44 15.14
CA SER A 312 -8.92 -23.48 14.44
C SER A 312 -9.03 -22.06 14.99
N GLY A 313 -10.22 -21.64 15.44
CA GLY A 313 -10.46 -20.30 15.98
C GLY A 313 -9.69 -20.01 17.26
N GLU A 314 -9.56 -21.00 18.16
CA GLU A 314 -8.74 -20.89 19.37
C GLU A 314 -7.27 -20.71 19.02
N ALA A 315 -6.74 -21.51 18.08
CA ALA A 315 -5.37 -21.35 17.59
C ALA A 315 -5.14 -19.95 17.01
N ASP A 316 -6.10 -19.44 16.22
CA ASP A 316 -6.09 -18.09 15.65
C ASP A 316 -6.41 -16.97 16.67
N CYS A 317 -6.74 -17.26 17.92
CA CYS A 317 -7.18 -16.27 18.92
C CYS A 317 -8.39 -15.42 18.46
N ASP A 318 -9.33 -16.04 17.76
CA ASP A 318 -10.51 -15.38 17.21
C ASP A 318 -11.53 -14.98 18.31
N SER A 319 -12.46 -14.09 17.95
CA SER A 319 -13.37 -13.45 18.91
C SER A 319 -14.23 -14.48 19.66
N GLY A 320 -14.16 -14.47 20.99
CA GLY A 320 -14.94 -15.37 21.87
C GLY A 320 -14.32 -16.76 22.13
N THR A 321 -13.22 -17.12 21.46
CA THR A 321 -12.60 -18.46 21.56
C THR A 321 -11.73 -18.65 22.81
N LEU A 322 -11.05 -17.59 23.27
CA LEU A 322 -10.06 -17.66 24.34
C LEU A 322 -10.68 -17.69 25.74
N ASP A 323 -10.76 -18.87 26.37
CA ASP A 323 -11.18 -19.02 27.78
C ASP A 323 -10.26 -18.22 28.75
N PRO A 324 -10.79 -17.22 29.48
CA PRO A 324 -10.03 -16.44 30.45
C PRO A 324 -9.35 -17.27 31.55
N LYS A 325 -9.87 -18.45 31.93
CA LYS A 325 -9.20 -19.34 32.91
C LYS A 325 -7.83 -19.79 32.42
N HIS A 326 -7.70 -19.96 31.11
CA HIS A 326 -6.51 -20.51 30.48
C HIS A 326 -5.50 -19.43 30.03
N VAL A 327 -5.94 -18.21 29.70
CA VAL A 327 -5.06 -17.13 29.20
C VAL A 327 -4.76 -15.99 30.18
N ARG A 328 -5.56 -15.79 31.25
CA ARG A 328 -5.41 -14.63 32.15
C ARG A 328 -4.03 -14.57 32.81
N GLY A 329 -3.37 -13.42 32.68
CA GLY A 329 -2.03 -13.18 33.25
C GLY A 329 -0.88 -13.86 32.50
N LYS A 330 -1.11 -14.37 31.29
CA LYS A 330 -0.12 -15.11 30.48
C LYS A 330 0.23 -14.40 29.17
N ILE A 331 1.32 -14.83 28.56
CA ILE A 331 1.66 -14.53 27.17
C ILE A 331 1.03 -15.64 26.30
N VAL A 332 0.20 -15.25 25.33
CA VAL A 332 -0.54 -16.16 24.46
C VAL A 332 0.10 -16.21 23.08
N ILE A 333 0.44 -17.39 22.59
CA ILE A 333 0.83 -17.60 21.19
C ILE A 333 -0.43 -17.83 20.38
N CYS A 334 -0.60 -17.00 19.35
CA CYS A 334 -1.71 -17.00 18.40
C CYS A 334 -1.16 -17.27 17.00
N ASP A 335 -1.92 -18.01 16.20
CA ASP A 335 -1.62 -18.26 14.81
C ASP A 335 -1.95 -17.04 13.94
N ARG A 336 -1.23 -16.93 12.83
CA ARG A 336 -1.53 -15.99 11.76
C ARG A 336 -2.48 -16.65 10.76
N GLY A 337 -3.72 -16.17 10.76
CA GLY A 337 -4.89 -16.71 10.06
C GLY A 337 -6.11 -15.89 10.51
N GLY A 338 -7.33 -16.38 10.30
CA GLY A 338 -8.57 -15.80 10.87
C GLY A 338 -8.67 -14.27 10.83
N LEU A 339 -8.85 -13.65 12.01
CA LEU A 339 -9.01 -12.20 12.18
C LEU A 339 -7.73 -11.35 11.95
N SER A 340 -7.88 -10.03 11.98
CA SER A 340 -6.76 -9.09 11.82
C SER A 340 -5.69 -9.25 12.91
N ARG A 341 -4.43 -9.04 12.53
CA ARG A 341 -3.25 -9.20 13.41
C ARG A 341 -3.33 -8.37 14.69
N ALA A 342 -3.83 -7.14 14.61
CA ALA A 342 -4.10 -6.29 15.76
C ALA A 342 -5.32 -6.76 16.58
N GLY A 343 -6.40 -7.21 15.91
CA GLY A 343 -7.64 -7.69 16.54
C GLY A 343 -7.47 -8.97 17.36
N LYS A 344 -6.58 -9.89 16.94
CA LYS A 344 -6.14 -11.03 17.79
C LYS A 344 -5.57 -10.55 19.12
N GLY A 345 -4.79 -9.45 19.08
CA GLY A 345 -4.30 -8.76 20.27
C GLY A 345 -5.45 -8.26 21.15
N GLU A 346 -6.43 -7.55 20.58
CA GLU A 346 -7.60 -7.14 21.35
C GLU A 346 -8.33 -8.31 22.03
N ASN A 347 -8.46 -9.46 21.35
CA ASN A 347 -9.11 -10.65 21.93
C ASN A 347 -8.30 -11.21 23.11
N VAL A 348 -6.97 -11.34 22.95
CA VAL A 348 -6.06 -11.73 24.04
C VAL A 348 -6.19 -10.77 25.23
N MET A 349 -6.25 -9.45 25.00
CA MET A 349 -6.45 -8.45 26.04
C MET A 349 -7.80 -8.58 26.75
N LYS A 350 -8.89 -8.76 25.98
CA LYS A 350 -10.27 -8.89 26.50
C LYS A 350 -10.42 -10.14 27.39
N SER A 351 -9.78 -11.25 27.02
CA SER A 351 -9.73 -12.45 27.88
C SER A 351 -8.71 -12.37 29.04
N GLY A 352 -7.99 -11.25 29.17
CA GLY A 352 -7.08 -10.97 30.29
C GLY A 352 -5.64 -11.45 30.13
N GLY A 353 -5.24 -11.84 28.92
CA GLY A 353 -3.84 -12.07 28.56
C GLY A 353 -3.04 -10.76 28.58
N ILE A 354 -1.74 -10.86 28.87
CA ILE A 354 -0.85 -9.70 29.09
C ILE A 354 0.24 -9.57 28.02
N GLY A 355 0.39 -10.57 27.16
CA GLY A 355 1.31 -10.56 26.03
C GLY A 355 0.78 -11.43 24.89
N MET A 356 1.16 -11.13 23.64
CA MET A 356 0.81 -11.95 22.47
C MET A 356 2.03 -12.25 21.59
N VAL A 357 2.20 -13.51 21.19
CA VAL A 357 3.15 -13.91 20.15
C VAL A 357 2.36 -14.27 18.91
N LEU A 358 2.47 -13.49 17.84
CA LEU A 358 1.82 -13.79 16.57
C LEU A 358 2.76 -14.65 15.71
N ALA A 359 2.43 -15.92 15.53
CA ALA A 359 3.30 -16.88 14.87
C ALA A 359 2.83 -17.18 13.43
N ASN A 360 3.62 -16.75 12.44
CA ASN A 360 3.48 -17.18 11.04
C ASN A 360 3.37 -18.72 10.97
N ARG A 361 2.36 -19.25 10.28
CA ARG A 361 2.29 -20.68 9.94
C ARG A 361 3.29 -20.99 8.81
N ASN A 362 3.53 -22.26 8.50
CA ASN A 362 4.51 -22.63 7.46
C ASN A 362 4.18 -21.99 6.09
N GLU A 363 2.89 -21.85 5.77
CA GLU A 363 2.38 -21.17 4.57
C GLU A 363 2.57 -19.64 4.57
N ASP A 364 2.74 -18.99 5.72
CA ASP A 364 3.06 -17.56 5.83
C ASP A 364 4.56 -17.27 5.60
N GLY A 365 5.40 -18.32 5.66
CA GLY A 365 6.84 -18.26 5.47
C GLY A 365 7.59 -17.36 6.45
N GLU A 366 8.76 -16.87 6.02
CA GLU A 366 9.63 -16.05 6.88
C GLU A 366 9.26 -14.56 6.94
N SER A 367 8.31 -14.10 6.13
CA SER A 367 7.93 -12.67 6.10
C SER A 367 7.09 -12.29 7.32
N VAL A 368 7.77 -11.85 8.37
CA VAL A 368 7.17 -11.11 9.48
C VAL A 368 6.75 -9.72 8.99
N LEU A 369 5.68 -9.17 9.58
CA LEU A 369 5.19 -7.83 9.30
C LEU A 369 4.92 -7.13 10.63
N ASN A 370 5.19 -5.84 10.71
CA ASN A 370 4.91 -5.07 11.91
C ASN A 370 3.42 -4.71 12.00
N ASP A 371 2.95 -4.59 13.24
CA ASP A 371 1.64 -4.05 13.62
C ASP A 371 1.83 -3.18 14.86
N ALA A 372 1.03 -2.12 14.97
CA ALA A 372 0.73 -1.54 16.28
C ALA A 372 -0.23 -2.48 17.01
N HIS A 373 0.06 -2.80 18.26
CA HIS A 373 -0.77 -3.68 19.09
C HIS A 373 -1.27 -2.94 20.33
N VAL A 374 -2.46 -3.31 20.82
CA VAL A 374 -3.04 -2.75 22.06
C VAL A 374 -2.35 -3.23 23.34
N LEU A 375 -1.56 -4.31 23.26
CA LEU A 375 -0.84 -4.96 24.36
C LEU A 375 0.57 -5.41 23.89
N PRO A 376 1.51 -5.69 24.81
CA PRO A 376 2.87 -6.14 24.48
C PRO A 376 2.86 -7.37 23.56
N ALA A 377 3.26 -7.21 22.30
CA ALA A 377 3.15 -8.29 21.33
C ALA A 377 4.29 -8.32 20.31
N VAL A 378 4.69 -9.52 19.90
CA VAL A 378 5.81 -9.77 18.97
C VAL A 378 5.34 -10.72 17.87
N ALA A 379 5.47 -10.30 16.62
CA ALA A 379 5.27 -11.19 15.46
C ALA A 379 6.57 -11.95 15.14
N ILE A 380 6.46 -13.25 14.85
CA ILE A 380 7.61 -14.15 14.59
C ILE A 380 7.42 -14.97 13.32
N SER A 381 8.53 -15.37 12.70
CA SER A 381 8.58 -16.14 11.45
C SER A 381 8.22 -17.62 11.63
N ALA A 382 7.98 -18.37 10.53
CA ALA A 382 7.67 -19.80 10.62
C ALA A 382 8.80 -20.65 11.23
N THR A 383 10.05 -20.34 10.90
CA THR A 383 11.23 -20.97 11.52
C THR A 383 11.35 -20.58 13.00
N SER A 384 11.06 -19.33 13.34
CA SER A 384 11.02 -18.85 14.73
C SER A 384 9.88 -19.49 15.54
N ARG A 385 8.72 -19.74 14.92
CA ARG A 385 7.61 -20.51 15.51
C ARG A 385 8.07 -21.90 15.90
N LYS A 386 8.74 -22.64 15.00
CA LYS A 386 9.26 -23.99 15.31
C LYS A 386 10.16 -23.98 16.55
N VAL A 387 11.03 -22.98 16.68
CA VAL A 387 11.90 -22.79 17.85
C VAL A 387 11.09 -22.60 19.15
N VAL A 388 10.00 -21.84 19.13
CA VAL A 388 9.13 -21.64 20.31
C VAL A 388 8.33 -22.91 20.63
N PHE A 389 7.81 -23.63 19.63
CA PHE A 389 7.05 -24.86 19.84
C PHE A 389 7.94 -26.01 20.35
N ASP A 390 9.17 -26.14 19.84
CA ASP A 390 10.18 -27.07 20.37
C ASP A 390 10.48 -26.81 21.86
N TYR A 391 10.41 -25.55 22.30
CA TYR A 391 10.57 -25.14 23.70
C TYR A 391 9.34 -25.51 24.55
N LEU A 392 8.12 -25.23 24.07
CA LEU A 392 6.86 -25.62 24.75
C LEU A 392 6.79 -27.12 25.03
N ILE A 393 7.15 -27.94 24.04
CA ILE A 393 7.09 -29.42 24.14
C ILE A 393 8.10 -29.94 25.18
N LYS A 394 9.26 -29.29 25.31
CA LYS A 394 10.36 -29.74 26.17
C LYS A 394 10.25 -29.25 27.62
N ILE A 395 9.54 -28.14 27.89
CA ILE A 395 9.50 -27.51 29.22
C ILE A 395 8.07 -27.35 29.74
N LYS A 396 7.72 -28.22 30.71
CA LYS A 396 6.39 -28.29 31.36
C LYS A 396 5.86 -26.96 31.90
N ILE A 397 6.73 -26.08 32.37
CA ILE A 397 6.39 -24.72 32.81
C ILE A 397 7.14 -23.74 31.93
N SER A 398 6.67 -23.59 30.69
CA SER A 398 7.23 -22.65 29.74
C SER A 398 6.89 -21.20 30.11
N THR A 399 7.91 -20.35 30.17
CA THR A 399 7.76 -18.90 30.40
C THR A 399 8.46 -18.07 29.32
N ALA A 400 8.11 -16.79 29.20
CA ALA A 400 8.81 -15.84 28.34
C ALA A 400 8.67 -14.40 28.86
N THR A 401 9.42 -13.48 28.25
CA THR A 401 9.24 -12.03 28.36
C THR A 401 9.56 -11.37 27.01
N MET A 402 9.29 -10.06 26.88
CA MET A 402 9.39 -9.33 25.60
C MET A 402 10.25 -8.07 25.72
N VAL A 403 11.11 -7.83 24.72
CA VAL A 403 12.01 -6.66 24.68
C VAL A 403 11.82 -5.93 23.35
N PHE A 404 11.20 -4.75 23.41
CA PHE A 404 11.00 -3.87 22.26
C PHE A 404 12.24 -2.99 22.05
N ARG A 405 12.81 -2.98 20.83
CA ARG A 405 14.08 -2.28 20.55
C ARG A 405 13.92 -0.94 19.82
N GLY A 406 12.69 -0.44 19.69
CA GLY A 406 12.40 0.83 19.02
C GLY A 406 12.64 0.76 17.52
N THR A 407 13.14 1.84 16.93
CA THR A 407 13.50 1.90 15.51
C THR A 407 14.99 1.64 15.32
N GLN A 408 15.34 0.74 14.41
CA GLN A 408 16.73 0.49 14.00
C GLN A 408 16.93 0.83 12.52
N LEU A 409 18.13 1.28 12.15
CA LEU A 409 18.55 1.68 10.80
C LEU A 409 19.83 0.93 10.42
N GLY A 410 20.21 0.93 9.13
CA GLY A 410 21.39 0.20 8.63
C GLY A 410 21.22 -1.32 8.60
N VAL A 411 19.98 -1.82 8.68
CA VAL A 411 19.65 -3.26 8.64
C VAL A 411 20.08 -3.85 7.30
N LYS A 412 20.64 -5.06 7.31
CA LYS A 412 21.13 -5.76 6.12
C LYS A 412 20.62 -7.22 6.07
N PRO A 413 20.39 -7.77 4.86
CA PRO A 413 20.47 -7.08 3.57
C PRO A 413 19.24 -6.20 3.32
N ALA A 414 19.44 -5.07 2.65
CA ALA A 414 18.38 -4.18 2.16
C ALA A 414 18.83 -3.57 0.80
N PRO A 415 17.92 -3.42 -0.17
CA PRO A 415 16.52 -3.86 -0.14
C PRO A 415 16.39 -5.39 -0.23
N MET A 416 15.26 -5.91 0.23
CA MET A 416 14.75 -7.24 -0.10
C MET A 416 13.35 -7.11 -0.68
N LEU A 417 13.02 -7.89 -1.70
CA LEU A 417 11.65 -8.00 -2.18
C LEU A 417 10.76 -8.60 -1.08
N ALA A 418 9.68 -7.91 -0.72
CA ALA A 418 8.80 -8.33 0.37
C ALA A 418 8.17 -9.69 0.08
N GLY A 419 7.92 -10.50 1.13
CA GLY A 419 7.31 -11.82 0.97
C GLY A 419 5.92 -11.74 0.34
N PHE A 420 5.12 -10.75 0.75
CA PHE A 420 3.79 -10.49 0.18
C PHE A 420 3.82 -9.83 -1.21
N SER A 421 4.95 -9.25 -1.65
CA SER A 421 4.98 -8.54 -2.93
C SER A 421 4.71 -9.55 -4.04
N SER A 422 3.66 -9.31 -4.81
CA SER A 422 3.29 -10.16 -5.93
C SER A 422 4.41 -10.32 -6.95
N ARG A 423 4.39 -11.44 -7.67
CA ARG A 423 5.46 -11.92 -8.57
C ARG A 423 4.92 -12.18 -9.98
N GLY A 424 5.79 -12.04 -10.97
CA GLY A 424 5.56 -12.54 -12.33
C GLY A 424 5.56 -14.07 -12.41
N PRO A 425 5.49 -14.64 -13.63
CA PRO A 425 5.43 -13.94 -14.91
C PRO A 425 4.07 -13.26 -15.18
N ASN A 426 4.05 -12.39 -16.18
CA ASN A 426 2.87 -11.76 -16.75
C ASN A 426 1.99 -12.83 -17.42
N LEU A 427 0.78 -13.07 -16.91
CA LEU A 427 -0.08 -14.16 -17.37
C LEU A 427 -0.64 -13.98 -18.80
N ILE A 428 -0.71 -12.75 -19.30
CA ILE A 428 -1.32 -12.43 -20.60
C ILE A 428 -0.26 -12.22 -21.68
N SER A 429 0.86 -11.57 -21.35
CA SER A 429 2.03 -11.44 -22.22
C SER A 429 3.30 -11.91 -21.51
N PRO A 430 3.57 -13.22 -21.43
CA PRO A 430 4.71 -13.77 -20.67
C PRO A 430 6.09 -13.21 -21.05
N TYR A 431 6.26 -12.77 -22.31
CA TYR A 431 7.48 -12.13 -22.80
C TYR A 431 7.69 -10.69 -22.30
N ILE A 432 6.68 -10.09 -21.65
CA ILE A 432 6.73 -8.74 -21.08
C ILE A 432 6.79 -8.89 -19.56
N ILE A 433 8.03 -8.85 -19.04
CA ILE A 433 8.35 -9.07 -17.62
C ILE A 433 7.56 -8.10 -16.74
N LYS A 434 6.96 -8.62 -15.66
CA LYS A 434 6.24 -7.85 -14.63
C LYS A 434 6.51 -8.44 -13.23
N PRO A 435 6.58 -7.63 -12.16
CA PRO A 435 6.60 -6.16 -12.16
C PRO A 435 7.85 -5.60 -12.84
N ASP A 436 7.80 -4.34 -13.28
CA ASP A 436 8.90 -3.71 -14.03
C ASP A 436 10.08 -3.36 -13.11
N LEU A 437 9.81 -2.86 -11.89
CA LEU A 437 10.85 -2.51 -10.92
C LEU A 437 10.36 -2.64 -9.47
N ILE A 438 11.29 -2.54 -8.51
CA ILE A 438 11.00 -2.51 -7.06
C ILE A 438 11.44 -1.20 -6.41
N ALA A 439 10.74 -0.78 -5.37
CA ALA A 439 11.18 0.34 -4.52
C ALA A 439 10.57 0.23 -3.09
N PRO A 440 10.94 1.10 -2.14
CA PRO A 440 10.46 1.06 -0.76
C PRO A 440 8.94 0.95 -0.60
N GLY A 441 8.52 -0.14 0.05
CA GLY A 441 7.12 -0.47 0.34
C GLY A 441 6.83 -1.05 1.72
N VAL A 442 7.85 -1.49 2.49
CA VAL A 442 7.65 -2.13 3.81
C VAL A 442 8.06 -1.22 4.97
N ASP A 443 7.24 -1.20 6.03
CA ASP A 443 7.52 -0.54 7.34
C ASP A 443 7.66 0.99 7.32
N ILE A 444 6.65 1.67 6.77
CA ILE A 444 6.77 3.09 6.47
C ILE A 444 5.46 3.89 6.67
N LEU A 445 5.58 4.92 7.51
CA LEU A 445 4.56 5.84 8.08
C LEU A 445 4.34 7.06 7.17
N ALA A 446 3.17 7.69 7.09
CA ALA A 446 3.02 9.01 6.43
C ALA A 446 1.90 9.82 7.09
N ALA A 447 1.28 10.76 6.38
CA ALA A 447 0.04 11.36 6.85
C ALA A 447 -1.08 10.31 6.89
N TRP A 448 -1.87 10.34 7.96
CA TRP A 448 -3.01 9.45 8.22
C TRP A 448 -4.16 10.29 8.77
N PRO A 449 -5.45 9.96 8.59
CA PRO A 449 -6.59 10.73 9.08
C PRO A 449 -6.53 11.10 10.57
N GLY A 450 -7.17 12.21 10.94
CA GLY A 450 -7.11 12.77 12.29
C GLY A 450 -8.02 12.11 13.32
N GLN A 451 -9.15 11.53 12.87
CA GLN A 451 -10.20 10.99 13.74
C GLN A 451 -10.19 9.46 13.86
N LEU A 452 -9.33 8.78 13.07
CA LEU A 452 -9.21 7.32 13.12
C LEU A 452 -8.29 6.89 14.26
N SER A 453 -8.79 5.98 15.10
CA SER A 453 -7.95 5.32 16.10
C SER A 453 -6.91 4.45 15.40
N ALA A 454 -5.66 4.91 15.41
CA ALA A 454 -4.51 4.11 15.03
C ALA A 454 -4.46 2.77 15.81
N ASN A 455 -5.00 2.70 17.02
CA ASN A 455 -4.99 1.49 17.84
C ASN A 455 -6.14 0.51 17.52
N GLY A 456 -7.17 0.92 16.76
CA GLY A 456 -8.35 0.08 16.46
C GLY A 456 -8.45 -0.40 15.01
N TRP A 457 -7.84 0.32 14.05
CA TRP A 457 -7.92 -0.01 12.63
C TRP A 457 -6.58 0.08 11.89
N LEU A 458 -5.42 -0.02 12.58
CA LEU A 458 -4.11 -0.14 11.90
C LEU A 458 -3.94 -1.50 11.23
N ARG A 459 -4.60 -1.62 10.08
CA ARG A 459 -4.12 -2.38 8.93
C ARG A 459 -2.86 -1.67 8.40
N ILE A 460 -1.70 -2.03 8.93
CA ILE A 460 -0.39 -1.70 8.30
C ILE A 460 -0.30 -2.56 7.04
N GLU A 461 -0.82 -2.02 5.93
CA GLU A 461 -1.13 -2.81 4.73
C GLU A 461 -0.22 -2.54 3.54
N LYS A 462 0.96 -3.17 3.65
CA LYS A 462 1.64 -3.92 2.59
C LYS A 462 1.99 -3.16 1.29
N ASN A 463 1.03 -2.65 0.52
CA ASN A 463 1.39 -1.84 -0.64
C ASN A 463 2.02 -0.54 -0.13
N PHE A 464 3.21 -0.24 -0.59
CA PHE A 464 3.38 0.88 -1.51
C PHE A 464 4.64 0.60 -2.29
N VAL A 465 4.95 1.43 -3.27
CA VAL A 465 6.27 1.48 -3.89
C VAL A 465 6.60 2.91 -4.26
N GLN A 466 7.71 3.44 -3.77
CA GLN A 466 8.14 4.78 -4.18
C GLN A 466 8.34 4.89 -5.69
N HIS A 467 7.47 5.66 -6.34
CA HIS A 467 7.63 6.10 -7.71
C HIS A 467 8.89 6.96 -7.83
N ILE A 468 9.93 6.40 -8.46
CA ILE A 468 11.13 7.16 -8.82
C ILE A 468 10.79 8.00 -10.05
N ILE A 469 10.49 9.27 -9.85
CA ILE A 469 10.35 10.25 -10.93
C ILE A 469 11.76 10.49 -11.50
N ARG A 470 12.05 9.90 -12.67
CA ARG A 470 13.24 10.20 -13.49
C ARG A 470 12.87 11.21 -14.59
N ASP A 471 13.58 12.34 -14.60
CA ASP A 471 13.68 13.37 -15.64
C ASP A 471 12.52 13.54 -16.64
N PHE A 472 11.47 14.28 -16.23
CA PHE A 472 10.50 14.88 -17.14
C PHE A 472 11.03 16.20 -17.76
N ASN A 473 12.10 16.11 -18.56
CA ASN A 473 12.69 17.25 -19.26
C ASN A 473 12.12 17.42 -20.69
N GLY A 474 10.96 18.09 -20.77
CA GLY A 474 10.47 18.72 -22.01
C GLY A 474 9.62 17.85 -22.93
N MET A 475 8.28 17.95 -22.83
CA MET A 475 7.39 17.63 -23.94
C MET A 475 7.50 18.69 -25.04
N PRO A 476 7.53 18.32 -26.34
CA PRO A 476 7.47 19.28 -27.44
C PRO A 476 6.12 20.00 -27.49
N THR A 477 6.13 21.33 -27.65
CA THR A 477 4.92 22.13 -27.88
C THR A 477 4.21 21.72 -29.17
N ARG A 478 2.87 21.69 -29.15
CA ARG A 478 1.98 21.42 -30.30
C ARG A 478 2.47 22.05 -31.61
N VAL A 479 2.71 21.23 -32.64
CA VAL A 479 2.74 21.67 -34.05
C VAL A 479 1.94 20.69 -34.90
N ARG A 480 0.97 21.20 -35.66
CA ARG A 480 0.25 20.43 -36.69
C ARG A 480 1.01 20.52 -38.03
N SER A 481 1.14 19.36 -38.68
CA SER A 481 1.45 19.16 -40.11
C SER A 481 2.90 19.31 -40.61
N ARG A 482 3.17 18.56 -41.70
CA ARG A 482 4.29 18.67 -42.67
C ARG A 482 5.72 18.32 -42.22
N SER A 483 5.99 17.01 -42.22
CA SER A 483 7.11 16.36 -42.94
C SER A 483 8.48 17.06 -43.07
N VAL A 484 9.44 16.73 -42.19
CA VAL A 484 10.89 16.62 -42.51
C VAL A 484 11.51 15.43 -41.74
N VAL A 485 12.57 14.85 -42.29
CA VAL A 485 13.22 13.58 -41.89
C VAL A 485 14.00 13.64 -40.56
N LYS A 486 13.85 12.57 -39.76
CA LYS A 486 14.73 12.00 -38.71
C LYS A 486 15.88 12.88 -38.13
N ARG A 487 15.82 13.09 -36.82
CA ARG A 487 16.98 12.91 -35.91
C ARG A 487 16.63 11.86 -34.84
N SER A 488 17.64 11.20 -34.28
CA SER A 488 17.49 9.99 -33.48
C SER A 488 16.80 10.21 -32.13
N PRO A 489 15.99 9.25 -31.63
CA PRO A 489 15.41 9.32 -30.30
C PRO A 489 16.46 9.09 -29.20
N PRO A 490 16.26 9.63 -27.98
CA PRO A 490 17.05 9.27 -26.81
C PRO A 490 16.83 7.80 -26.43
N ARG A 491 17.87 7.16 -25.87
CA ARG A 491 17.80 5.76 -25.41
C ARG A 491 17.42 5.71 -23.93
N LEU A 492 16.38 4.95 -23.62
CA LEU A 492 16.29 4.30 -22.31
C LEU A 492 17.44 3.29 -22.21
N VAL A 493 18.31 3.48 -21.21
CA VAL A 493 19.29 2.49 -20.78
C VAL A 493 18.96 2.16 -19.33
N THR A 494 18.58 0.90 -19.09
CA THR A 494 18.29 0.40 -17.74
C THR A 494 19.57 0.44 -16.90
N SER A 495 19.54 1.26 -15.85
CA SER A 495 20.53 1.26 -14.76
C SER A 495 19.91 0.59 -13.55
N GLU A 496 19.50 -0.65 -13.76
CA GLU A 496 19.11 -1.56 -12.68
C GLU A 496 20.33 -2.39 -12.28
N ASP A 497 20.46 -2.70 -10.99
CA ASP A 497 21.60 -3.42 -10.41
C ASP A 497 21.13 -4.85 -10.04
N PRO A 498 21.23 -5.83 -10.97
CA PRO A 498 20.36 -7.00 -10.96
C PRO A 498 21.13 -8.23 -10.46
N ILE A 499 21.36 -8.29 -9.15
CA ILE A 499 22.14 -9.38 -8.53
C ILE A 499 21.34 -10.11 -7.44
N ARG A 500 20.84 -11.31 -7.79
CA ARG A 500 20.52 -12.44 -6.88
C ARG A 500 20.32 -13.73 -7.67
N HIS A 501 20.46 -14.86 -6.99
CA HIS A 501 20.61 -16.20 -7.59
C HIS A 501 19.31 -17.04 -7.62
N ASP A 502 19.11 -17.69 -8.77
CA ASP A 502 18.50 -19.01 -9.03
C ASP A 502 16.95 -19.18 -8.84
N ASP A 503 16.37 -20.30 -9.31
CA ASP A 503 15.19 -20.29 -10.24
C ASP A 503 13.93 -21.18 -9.89
N TYR A 504 12.80 -20.97 -10.62
CA TYR A 504 11.50 -21.74 -10.66
C TYR A 504 10.50 -21.62 -9.47
N GLY A 505 9.20 -22.02 -9.48
CA GLY A 505 8.22 -22.57 -10.48
C GLY A 505 7.10 -23.49 -9.83
N VAL A 506 5.86 -23.81 -10.27
CA VAL A 506 4.80 -23.31 -11.22
C VAL A 506 3.40 -23.95 -10.89
N LEU A 507 2.23 -23.33 -11.22
CA LEU A 507 0.85 -23.88 -11.56
C LEU A 507 -0.43 -23.20 -10.92
N THR A 508 -1.66 -23.58 -11.35
CA THR A 508 -2.93 -22.75 -11.43
C THR A 508 -4.20 -23.40 -10.74
N ARG A 509 -5.46 -22.84 -10.61
CA ARG A 509 -6.45 -22.28 -11.60
C ARG A 509 -7.84 -21.79 -11.00
N GLN A 510 -8.59 -20.89 -11.71
CA GLN A 510 -10.09 -20.61 -11.77
C GLN A 510 -10.94 -20.02 -10.58
N HIS A 511 -12.12 -19.34 -10.70
CA HIS A 511 -12.73 -18.28 -11.60
C HIS A 511 -14.20 -17.84 -11.21
N ARG A 512 -14.64 -16.57 -11.47
CA ARG A 512 -16.04 -16.07 -11.76
C ARG A 512 -16.09 -14.55 -12.15
N ALA A 513 -17.21 -14.00 -12.68
CA ALA A 513 -17.27 -12.70 -13.43
C ALA A 513 -18.53 -11.79 -13.23
N THR A 514 -18.53 -10.56 -13.81
CA THR A 514 -19.64 -9.54 -13.95
C THR A 514 -19.40 -8.72 -15.26
N ILE A 515 -20.07 -7.60 -15.58
CA ILE A 515 -20.50 -7.22 -16.96
C ILE A 515 -20.53 -5.69 -17.32
N HIS A 516 -20.34 -5.35 -18.62
CA HIS A 516 -20.58 -4.05 -19.30
C HIS A 516 -21.73 -4.17 -20.33
#